data_AF-A0A8S0TFG8-F1
#
_entry.id   AF-A0A8S0TFG8-F1
#
_cell.length_a   1.000
_cell.length_b   1.000
_cell.length_c   1.000
_cell.angle_alpha   90.00
_cell.angle_beta   90.00
_cell.angle_gamma   90.00
#
_symmetry.space_group_name_H-M   'P 1'
#
loop_
_entity.id
_entity.type
_entity.pdbx_description
1 polymer ?
#
loop_
_entity_poly.entity_id
_entity_poly.type
_entity_poly.pdbx_seq_one_letter_code
_entity_poly.pdbx_strand_id
1 'polypeptide(L)'
;MIRIPKMIKIGPVGSQYGDEWDERGKSEIVQIFISHDDKINSIQFQYYENGTLALSDSYGRTTGYKFDAVKLDHPREYITWVSGYKSSNSGHLISIAFGTNYETYGPFGRFTAHDKEVAFKLGDDRQFGGFHGTADDNCVRSIGVYLKPMTILDSGLGRTQTYIADC
;
A
#
# COMPACT_ATOMS: atom_id res chain seq x y z
N MET A 1 8.15 -18.43 -21.42
CA MET A 1 6.92 -17.69 -21.05
C MET A 1 7.06 -17.21 -19.62
N ILE A 2 7.16 -15.91 -19.38
CA ILE A 2 7.21 -15.36 -18.03
C ILE A 2 5.79 -15.48 -17.46
N ARG A 3 5.61 -16.31 -16.43
CA ARG A 3 4.32 -16.47 -15.76
C ARG A 3 4.15 -15.28 -14.82
N ILE A 4 3.42 -14.25 -15.25
CA ILE A 4 3.05 -13.16 -14.35
C ILE A 4 2.24 -13.77 -13.20
N PRO A 5 2.65 -13.59 -11.93
CA PRO A 5 1.87 -14.08 -10.81
C PRO A 5 0.45 -13.53 -10.90
N LYS A 6 -0.56 -14.40 -10.82
CA LYS A 6 -1.95 -13.97 -10.78
C LYS A 6 -2.16 -13.22 -9.47
N MET A 7 -2.22 -11.88 -9.55
CA MET A 7 -2.57 -11.03 -8.41
C MET A 7 -4.08 -11.01 -8.19
N ILE A 8 -4.50 -10.88 -6.93
CA ILE A 8 -5.89 -10.69 -6.51
C ILE A 8 -6.11 -9.19 -6.33
N LYS A 9 -7.06 -8.60 -7.08
CA LYS A 9 -7.46 -7.20 -6.94
C LYS A 9 -8.52 -7.10 -5.83
N ILE A 10 -8.24 -6.35 -4.77
CA ILE A 10 -9.12 -6.17 -3.60
C ILE A 10 -9.56 -4.71 -3.53
N GLY A 11 -10.86 -4.47 -3.32
CA GLY A 11 -11.46 -3.14 -3.36
C GLY A 11 -11.72 -2.62 -4.79
N PRO A 12 -11.76 -1.30 -5.00
CA PRO A 12 -11.42 -0.26 -4.05
C PRO A 12 -12.52 0.00 -3.02
N VAL A 13 -12.15 0.56 -1.88
CA VAL A 13 -13.07 1.10 -0.87
C VAL A 13 -13.00 2.63 -0.91
N GLY A 14 -14.16 3.26 -0.90
CA GLY A 14 -14.30 4.69 -1.08
C GLY A 14 -15.34 5.02 -2.15
N SER A 15 -15.21 6.18 -2.78
CA SER A 15 -16.07 6.62 -3.88
C SER A 15 -15.41 6.33 -5.22
N GLN A 16 -16.17 5.81 -6.18
CA GLN A 16 -15.72 5.57 -7.56
C GLN A 16 -15.69 6.84 -8.43
N TYR A 17 -15.91 8.01 -7.84
CA TYR A 17 -15.81 9.28 -8.54
C TYR A 17 -14.33 9.65 -8.79
N GLY A 18 -14.07 10.36 -9.88
CA GLY A 18 -12.73 10.79 -10.30
C GLY A 18 -12.08 9.85 -11.31
N ASP A 19 -10.84 10.14 -11.64
CA ASP A 19 -10.01 9.33 -12.54
C ASP A 19 -9.45 8.11 -11.82
N GLU A 20 -9.46 6.97 -12.51
CA GLU A 20 -8.86 5.73 -12.02
C GLU A 20 -7.33 5.79 -12.10
N TRP A 21 -6.68 5.25 -11.09
CA TRP A 21 -5.23 5.03 -11.07
C TRP A 21 -4.91 3.61 -10.63
N ASP A 22 -3.86 3.03 -11.20
CA ASP A 22 -3.54 1.61 -11.03
C ASP A 22 -2.01 1.39 -11.05
N GLU A 23 -1.45 1.11 -9.88
CA GLU A 23 -0.03 0.82 -9.64
C GLU A 23 0.21 -0.69 -9.45
N ARG A 24 -0.51 -1.51 -10.22
CA ARG A 24 -0.38 -2.97 -10.19
C ARG A 24 1.06 -3.43 -10.44
N GLY A 25 1.56 -4.28 -9.55
CA GLY A 25 2.90 -4.86 -9.61
C GLY A 25 3.99 -4.00 -8.98
N LYS A 26 3.67 -2.76 -8.55
CA LYS A 26 4.60 -1.88 -7.85
C LYS A 26 4.60 -2.20 -6.35
N SER A 27 5.32 -3.26 -5.97
CA SER A 27 5.40 -3.74 -4.58
C SER A 27 6.54 -3.14 -3.76
N GLU A 28 7.62 -2.71 -4.42
CA GLU A 28 8.87 -2.27 -3.77
C GLU A 28 8.82 -0.78 -3.38
N ILE A 29 7.97 -0.44 -2.42
CA ILE A 29 7.84 0.93 -1.91
C ILE A 29 9.01 1.27 -0.99
N VAL A 30 9.60 2.45 -1.19
CA VAL A 30 10.62 3.05 -0.32
C VAL A 30 10.05 4.22 0.47
N GLN A 31 9.20 5.05 -0.15
CA GLN A 31 8.51 6.14 0.53
C GLN A 31 7.05 6.28 0.11
N ILE A 32 6.23 6.77 1.04
CA ILE A 32 4.84 7.18 0.80
C ILE A 32 4.71 8.65 1.24
N PHE A 33 4.25 9.50 0.33
CA PHE A 33 3.99 10.91 0.60
C PHE A 33 2.49 11.12 0.69
N ILE A 34 2.03 11.68 1.80
CA ILE A 34 0.60 11.88 2.08
C ILE A 34 0.34 13.36 2.39
N SER A 35 -0.53 14.00 1.62
CA SER A 35 -1.12 15.30 1.99
C SER A 35 -2.52 15.06 2.52
N HIS A 36 -2.84 15.57 3.70
CA HIS A 36 -4.11 15.30 4.38
C HIS A 36 -4.54 16.41 5.32
N ASP A 37 -5.83 16.40 5.65
CA ASP A 37 -6.45 17.23 6.69
C ASP A 37 -7.70 16.53 7.26
N ASP A 38 -8.90 16.87 6.78
CA ASP A 38 -10.14 16.17 7.08
C ASP A 38 -10.42 15.01 6.09
N LYS A 39 -9.55 14.87 5.08
CA LYS A 39 -9.54 13.81 4.09
C LYS A 39 -8.10 13.50 3.63
N ILE A 40 -7.95 12.59 2.69
CA ILE A 40 -6.68 12.35 1.98
C ILE A 40 -6.64 13.20 0.72
N ASN A 41 -5.96 14.34 0.75
CA ASN A 41 -5.88 15.28 -0.38
C ASN A 41 -5.00 14.73 -1.50
N SER A 42 -3.85 14.13 -1.17
CA SER A 42 -3.05 13.42 -2.17
C SER A 42 -2.25 12.28 -1.57
N ILE A 43 -1.94 11.30 -2.42
CA ILE A 43 -0.94 10.26 -2.14
C ILE A 43 0.01 10.11 -3.34
N GLN A 44 1.29 9.94 -3.05
CA GLN A 44 2.32 9.64 -4.04
C GLN A 44 3.28 8.61 -3.45
N PHE A 45 3.85 7.76 -4.29
CA PHE A 45 4.76 6.70 -3.89
C PHE A 45 6.13 6.90 -4.54
N GLN A 46 7.17 6.50 -3.82
CA GLN A 46 8.49 6.28 -4.39
C GLN A 46 8.82 4.80 -4.34
N TYR A 47 9.14 4.23 -5.50
CA TYR A 47 9.46 2.83 -5.68
C TYR A 47 10.96 2.61 -5.93
N TYR A 48 11.45 1.45 -5.54
CA TYR A 48 12.75 0.94 -5.97
C TYR A 48 12.57 0.03 -7.18
N GLU A 49 13.13 0.43 -8.32
CA GLU A 49 12.97 -0.25 -9.60
C GLU A 49 14.32 -0.39 -10.29
N ASN A 50 14.75 -1.63 -10.52
CA ASN A 50 15.96 -1.97 -11.28
C ASN A 50 17.23 -1.22 -10.83
N GLY A 51 17.41 -1.03 -9.52
CA GLY A 51 18.58 -0.31 -8.98
C GLY A 51 18.40 1.20 -8.83
N THR A 52 17.22 1.74 -9.19
CA THR A 52 16.94 3.18 -9.18
C THR A 52 15.68 3.51 -8.38
N LEU A 53 15.52 4.78 -8.01
CA LEU A 53 14.30 5.27 -7.37
C LEU A 53 13.41 5.97 -8.40
N ALA A 54 12.14 5.60 -8.46
CA ALA A 54 11.16 6.17 -9.36
C ALA A 54 9.94 6.69 -8.58
N LEU A 55 9.43 7.87 -8.93
CA LEU A 55 8.20 8.41 -8.37
C LEU A 55 7.00 7.95 -9.20
N SER A 56 5.90 7.63 -8.54
CA SER A 56 4.58 7.55 -9.18
C SER A 56 4.09 8.94 -9.57
N ASP A 57 2.99 8.99 -10.32
CA ASP A 57 2.14 10.17 -10.35
C ASP A 57 1.63 10.49 -8.94
N SER A 58 1.31 11.76 -8.69
CA SER A 58 0.60 12.16 -7.48
C SER A 58 -0.90 12.01 -7.74
N TYR A 59 -1.57 11.22 -6.91
CA TYR A 59 -3.02 11.01 -6.99
C TYR A 59 -3.73 11.96 -6.04
N GLY A 60 -4.63 12.79 -6.57
CA GLY A 60 -5.21 13.90 -5.84
C GLY A 60 -4.35 15.16 -5.96
N ARG A 61 -4.59 16.14 -5.08
CA ARG A 61 -3.88 17.42 -5.10
C ARG A 61 -3.25 17.69 -3.74
N THR A 62 -1.97 18.05 -3.73
CA THR A 62 -1.20 18.36 -2.51
C THR A 62 -1.60 19.73 -1.95
N THR A 63 -2.82 19.82 -1.41
CA THR A 63 -3.42 21.04 -0.85
C THR A 63 -3.80 20.91 0.63
N GLY A 64 -3.61 19.73 1.22
CA GLY A 64 -3.90 19.50 2.63
C GLY A 64 -2.99 20.33 3.53
N TYR A 65 -3.51 20.71 4.70
CA TYR A 65 -2.74 21.49 5.68
C TYR A 65 -1.67 20.68 6.42
N LYS A 66 -1.71 19.35 6.30
CA LYS A 66 -0.68 18.45 6.83
C LYS A 66 -0.05 17.66 5.69
N PHE A 67 1.22 17.33 5.88
CA PHE A 67 2.00 16.52 4.96
C PHE A 67 2.91 15.58 5.74
N ASP A 68 2.90 14.31 5.38
CA ASP A 68 3.72 13.28 5.99
C ASP A 68 4.49 12.51 4.91
N ALA A 69 5.75 12.22 5.20
CA ALA A 69 6.59 11.35 4.38
C ALA A 69 6.96 10.12 5.21
N VAL A 70 6.35 8.98 4.88
CA VAL A 70 6.66 7.69 5.46
C VAL A 70 7.84 7.10 4.69
N LYS A 71 8.93 6.79 5.38
CA LYS A 71 10.09 6.09 4.79
C LYS A 71 10.12 4.67 5.35
N LEU A 72 10.16 3.68 4.46
CA LEU A 72 10.31 2.28 4.85
C LEU A 72 11.79 1.89 4.87
N ASP A 73 12.20 1.02 5.80
CA ASP A 73 13.52 0.38 5.81
C ASP A 73 13.64 -0.67 4.70
N HIS A 74 13.60 -0.24 3.44
CA HIS A 74 13.71 -1.12 2.28
C HIS A 74 15.11 -1.80 2.21
N PRO A 75 15.19 -3.12 1.93
CA PRO A 75 14.07 -3.99 1.60
C PRO A 75 13.41 -4.61 2.83
N ARG A 76 13.93 -4.47 4.05
CA ARG A 76 13.52 -5.25 5.23
C ARG A 76 12.09 -4.96 5.71
N GLU A 77 11.62 -3.74 5.54
CA GLU A 77 10.28 -3.32 5.86
C GLU A 77 9.35 -3.33 4.64
N TYR A 78 8.14 -3.86 4.80
CA TYR A 78 7.14 -4.01 3.74
C TYR A 78 5.72 -3.97 4.30
N ILE A 79 4.77 -3.60 3.45
CA ILE A 79 3.36 -3.47 3.81
C ILE A 79 2.73 -4.85 4.05
N THR A 80 2.11 -5.02 5.21
CA THR A 80 1.35 -6.21 5.63
C THR A 80 -0.15 -5.94 5.73
N TRP A 81 -0.53 -4.67 5.93
CA TRP A 81 -1.93 -4.27 5.88
C TRP A 81 -2.11 -2.80 5.57
N VAL A 82 -3.31 -2.46 5.10
CA VAL A 82 -3.77 -1.08 4.95
C VAL A 82 -5.13 -0.96 5.60
N SER A 83 -5.33 0.07 6.41
CA SER A 83 -6.64 0.36 6.98
C SER A 83 -6.96 1.84 6.84
N GLY A 84 -8.18 2.22 7.18
CA GLY A 84 -8.62 3.59 7.08
C GLY A 84 -10.10 3.72 7.36
N TYR A 85 -10.64 4.87 7.02
CA TYR A 85 -12.06 5.15 7.14
C TYR A 85 -12.57 5.79 5.87
N LYS A 86 -13.78 5.40 5.49
CA LYS A 86 -14.56 6.13 4.48
C LYS A 86 -15.71 6.87 5.14
N SER A 87 -15.98 8.08 4.66
CA SER A 87 -17.08 8.89 5.16
C SER A 87 -18.39 8.16 5.02
N SER A 88 -19.20 8.13 6.08
CA SER A 88 -20.56 7.58 5.97
C SER A 88 -21.50 8.44 5.13
N ASN A 89 -21.20 9.75 5.01
CA ASN A 89 -22.02 10.70 4.26
C ASN A 89 -21.67 10.70 2.77
N SER A 90 -20.38 10.89 2.45
CA SER A 90 -19.92 11.05 1.06
C SER A 90 -19.39 9.77 0.44
N GLY A 91 -19.08 8.76 1.25
CA GLY A 91 -18.42 7.53 0.82
C GLY A 91 -16.94 7.69 0.48
N HIS A 92 -16.36 8.90 0.56
CA HIS A 92 -14.95 9.16 0.21
C HIS A 92 -14.00 8.56 1.23
N LEU A 93 -12.78 8.20 0.80
CA LEU A 93 -11.69 7.90 1.71
C LEU A 93 -11.30 9.17 2.48
N ILE A 94 -11.38 9.11 3.81
CA ILE A 94 -11.10 10.26 4.70
C ILE A 94 -9.92 10.03 5.64
N SER A 95 -9.52 8.78 5.81
CA SER A 95 -8.33 8.43 6.58
C SER A 95 -7.66 7.18 6.03
N ILE A 96 -6.34 7.08 6.19
CA ILE A 96 -5.55 5.92 5.83
C ILE A 96 -4.41 5.67 6.82
N ALA A 97 -4.13 4.40 7.10
CA ALA A 97 -2.99 3.94 7.87
C ALA A 97 -2.32 2.76 7.14
N PHE A 98 -1.00 2.69 7.26
CA PHE A 98 -0.19 1.62 6.68
C PHE A 98 0.44 0.81 7.81
N GLY A 99 0.19 -0.48 7.80
CA GLY A 99 0.90 -1.43 8.63
C GLY A 99 2.01 -2.10 7.87
N THR A 100 3.16 -2.16 8.49
CA THR A 100 4.30 -2.93 8.00
C THR A 100 4.56 -4.13 8.91
N ASN A 101 5.53 -4.95 8.53
CA ASN A 101 6.08 -5.98 9.42
C ASN A 101 6.85 -5.40 10.62
N TYR A 102 7.11 -4.07 10.65
CA TYR A 102 7.84 -3.40 11.72
C TYR A 102 6.93 -2.55 12.60
N GLU A 103 6.14 -1.66 12.00
CA GLU A 103 5.38 -0.68 12.74
C GLU A 103 4.11 -0.25 11.99
N THR A 104 3.48 0.81 12.49
CA THR A 104 2.25 1.38 11.93
C THR A 104 2.45 2.87 11.69
N TYR A 105 2.10 3.32 10.49
CA TYR A 105 2.13 4.73 10.10
C TYR A 105 0.71 5.26 9.93
N GLY A 106 0.43 6.40 10.57
CA GLY A 106 -0.89 7.03 10.59
C GLY A 106 -1.71 6.70 11.85
N PRO A 107 -3.04 6.85 11.82
CA PRO A 107 -3.83 7.25 10.65
C PRO A 107 -3.55 8.69 10.22
N PHE A 108 -3.49 8.89 8.91
CA PHE A 108 -3.51 10.19 8.25
C PHE A 108 -4.96 10.54 7.88
N GLY A 109 -5.30 11.82 7.89
CA GLY A 109 -6.67 12.32 7.73
C GLY A 109 -7.45 12.39 9.05
N ARG A 110 -8.77 12.52 8.96
CA ARG A 110 -9.65 12.63 10.13
C ARG A 110 -10.92 11.83 9.91
N PHE A 111 -11.35 11.11 10.94
CA PHE A 111 -12.60 10.36 10.95
C PHE A 111 -13.34 10.55 12.27
N THR A 112 -14.60 10.15 12.28
CA THR A 112 -15.49 10.17 13.43
C THR A 112 -16.01 8.76 13.73
N ALA A 113 -16.65 8.57 14.87
CA ALA A 113 -17.27 7.29 15.24
C ALA A 113 -18.42 6.86 14.29
N HIS A 114 -18.93 7.77 13.46
CA HIS A 114 -19.97 7.47 12.48
C HIS A 114 -19.41 6.97 11.15
N ASP A 115 -18.13 7.15 10.88
CA ASP A 115 -17.49 6.74 9.64
C ASP A 115 -17.19 5.24 9.62
N LYS A 116 -17.06 4.67 8.43
CA LYS A 116 -16.93 3.21 8.27
C LYS A 116 -15.47 2.84 8.12
N GLU A 117 -14.97 2.02 9.05
CA GLU A 117 -13.65 1.43 8.95
C GLU A 117 -13.56 0.57 7.68
N VAL A 118 -12.40 0.62 7.05
CA VAL A 118 -12.01 -0.24 5.95
C VAL A 118 -10.64 -0.83 6.25
N ALA A 119 -10.44 -2.11 5.98
CA ALA A 119 -9.17 -2.78 6.25
C ALA A 119 -8.89 -3.88 5.23
N PHE A 120 -7.66 -3.91 4.75
CA PHE A 120 -7.07 -4.96 3.93
C PHE A 120 -5.91 -5.58 4.71
N LYS A 121 -6.09 -6.79 5.24
CA LYS A 121 -5.04 -7.56 5.91
C LYS A 121 -4.43 -8.53 4.89
N LEU A 122 -3.14 -8.36 4.58
CA LEU A 122 -2.47 -9.09 3.50
C LEU A 122 -1.69 -10.32 4.01
N GLY A 123 -1.51 -10.44 5.32
CA GLY A 123 -0.66 -11.43 5.96
C GLY A 123 0.71 -10.87 6.35
N ASP A 124 1.54 -11.70 6.97
CA ASP A 124 2.87 -11.29 7.47
C ASP A 124 3.98 -11.49 6.42
N ASP A 125 3.66 -12.12 5.30
CA ASP A 125 4.56 -12.32 4.16
C ASP A 125 4.55 -11.13 3.20
N ARG A 126 5.51 -11.08 2.27
CA ARG A 126 5.62 -10.04 1.23
C ARG A 126 4.57 -10.22 0.12
N GLN A 127 3.32 -10.08 0.49
CA GLN A 127 2.17 -10.32 -0.39
C GLN A 127 1.58 -9.04 -0.96
N PHE A 128 2.02 -7.85 -0.53
CA PHE A 128 1.61 -6.61 -1.17
C PHE A 128 2.05 -6.57 -2.64
N GLY A 129 1.12 -6.26 -3.54
CA GLY A 129 1.31 -6.31 -4.99
C GLY A 129 1.03 -5.00 -5.71
N GLY A 130 0.84 -3.89 -4.99
CA GLY A 130 0.54 -2.58 -5.57
C GLY A 130 -0.80 -2.01 -5.12
N PHE A 131 -1.01 -0.73 -5.44
CA PHE A 131 -2.23 0.01 -5.12
C PHE A 131 -3.07 0.26 -6.36
N HIS A 132 -4.35 0.54 -6.16
CA HIS A 132 -5.23 1.13 -7.17
C HIS A 132 -6.30 1.97 -6.48
N GLY A 133 -7.01 2.81 -7.22
CA GLY A 133 -8.10 3.59 -6.66
C GLY A 133 -8.62 4.62 -7.64
N THR A 134 -9.25 5.64 -7.07
CA THR A 134 -9.72 6.81 -7.81
C THR A 134 -9.30 8.08 -7.09
N ALA A 135 -9.05 9.13 -7.86
CA ALA A 135 -8.75 10.46 -7.34
C ALA A 135 -9.28 11.51 -8.33
N ASP A 136 -9.49 12.73 -7.84
CA ASP A 136 -9.76 13.88 -8.71
C ASP A 136 -8.84 15.04 -8.33
N ASP A 137 -9.04 16.20 -8.94
CA ASP A 137 -8.24 17.41 -8.70
C ASP A 137 -8.35 17.98 -7.27
N ASN A 138 -9.05 17.31 -6.36
CA ASN A 138 -9.25 17.71 -4.98
C ASN A 138 -8.71 16.68 -3.98
N CYS A 139 -9.04 15.40 -4.13
CA CYS A 139 -8.64 14.38 -3.17
C CYS A 139 -8.60 12.95 -3.72
N VAL A 140 -7.94 12.07 -2.98
CA VAL A 140 -8.06 10.62 -3.16
C VAL A 140 -9.47 10.21 -2.74
N ARG A 141 -10.20 9.55 -3.65
CA ARG A 141 -11.62 9.20 -3.46
C ARG A 141 -11.79 7.77 -2.96
N SER A 142 -10.93 6.87 -3.43
CA SER A 142 -10.93 5.47 -3.03
C SER A 142 -9.54 4.86 -3.08
N ILE A 143 -9.35 3.75 -2.36
CA ILE A 143 -8.14 2.95 -2.41
C ILE A 143 -8.44 1.46 -2.39
N GLY A 144 -7.65 0.69 -3.10
CA GLY A 144 -7.63 -0.75 -3.09
C GLY A 144 -6.20 -1.26 -3.21
N VAL A 145 -6.04 -2.56 -3.02
CA VAL A 145 -4.74 -3.22 -3.01
C VAL A 145 -4.74 -4.43 -3.93
N TYR A 146 -3.60 -4.70 -4.52
CA TYR A 146 -3.31 -5.99 -5.12
C TYR A 146 -2.61 -6.87 -4.09
N LEU A 147 -3.06 -8.11 -3.96
CA LEU A 147 -2.37 -9.16 -3.22
C LEU A 147 -1.70 -10.10 -4.20
N LYS A 148 -0.41 -10.37 -3.98
CA LYS A 148 0.40 -11.41 -4.63
C LYS A 148 0.36 -12.67 -3.76
N PRO A 149 -0.33 -13.73 -4.19
CA PRO A 149 -0.37 -14.98 -3.43
C PRO A 149 1.04 -15.54 -3.27
N MET A 150 1.30 -16.17 -2.12
CA MET A 150 2.50 -16.96 -1.94
C MET A 150 2.58 -18.06 -3.00
N THR A 151 3.71 -18.16 -3.68
CA THR A 151 3.96 -19.20 -4.69
C THR A 151 4.87 -20.31 -4.17
N ILE A 152 5.52 -20.08 -3.03
CA ILE A 152 6.41 -21.01 -2.34
C ILE A 152 6.08 -20.88 -0.86
N LEU A 153 5.88 -22.00 -0.18
CA LEU A 153 5.92 -22.03 1.28
C LEU A 153 7.40 -21.97 1.65
N ASP A 154 7.83 -20.97 2.42
CA ASP A 154 9.14 -21.02 3.06
C ASP A 154 9.12 -22.15 4.09
N SER A 155 9.32 -23.38 3.63
CA SER A 155 9.68 -24.49 4.50
C SER A 155 11.09 -24.21 4.98
N GLY A 156 11.24 -23.90 6.26
CA GLY A 156 12.52 -23.69 6.92
C GLY A 156 13.44 -24.92 6.97
N LEU A 157 13.67 -25.61 5.85
CA LEU A 157 14.63 -26.70 5.68
C LEU A 157 15.44 -26.49 4.40
N GLY A 158 16.36 -25.52 4.46
CA GLY A 158 17.35 -25.26 3.42
C GLY A 158 18.75 -25.00 3.98
N ARG A 159 19.04 -25.38 5.23
CA ARG A 159 20.43 -25.46 5.72
C ARG A 159 21.00 -26.82 5.37
N THR A 160 21.65 -26.90 4.21
CA THR A 160 22.54 -27.99 3.85
C THR A 160 23.69 -28.05 4.86
N GLN A 161 23.72 -29.09 5.69
CA GLN A 161 24.92 -29.47 6.43
C GLN A 161 25.79 -30.28 5.46
N THR A 162 26.83 -29.67 4.91
CA THR A 162 27.88 -30.39 4.19
C THR A 162 28.63 -31.25 5.20
N TYR A 163 28.40 -32.56 5.22
CA TYR A 163 29.36 -33.50 5.79
C TYR A 163 30.40 -33.81 4.72
N ILE A 164 31.59 -33.21 4.88
CA ILE A 164 32.81 -33.71 4.25
C ILE A 164 33.16 -34.99 4.98
N ALA A 165 33.17 -36.12 4.28
CA ALA A 165 33.92 -37.30 4.70
C ALA A 165 35.14 -37.37 3.76
N ASP A 166 36.28 -36.89 4.26
CA ASP A 166 37.57 -37.24 3.69
C ASP A 166 37.90 -38.70 4.03
N CYS A 167 38.63 -39.33 3.11
CA CYS A 167 38.89 -40.77 2.97
C CYS A 167 39.57 -41.46 4.16
#